data_AF-A0A495ZDK9-F1
#
_entry.id   AF-A0A495ZDK9-F1
#
_cell.length_a   1.000
_cell.length_b   1.000
_cell.length_c   1.000
_cell.angle_alpha   90.00
_cell.angle_beta   90.00
_cell.angle_gamma   90.00
#
_symmetry.space_group_name_H-M   'P 1'
#
loop_
_entity.id
_entity.type
_entity.pdbx_description
1 polymer ?
#
loop_
_entity_poly.entity_id
_entity_poly.type
_entity_poly.pdbx_seq_one_letter_code
_entity_poly.pdbx_strand_id
1 'polypeptide(L)'
;MYKGKWLCIVVMLMLTTVGIAQDKDRNPSERQLRRDRIQRAAQNRMAEFVRQVTDPLVQRVSKSVVQLYNLDQTAVSELRQSIQESAEVLLTQPEDLFALITAARKGNYTKMLETLLSHPNCKTAFAKYLNEEQLQEYMDYTLAQEQRGRQAVVHHLTAWLDQHLSLTVGQREKIEQRLIANAGKGRPFSPGDMVLNRRHPVDVVRQRLKPPPADVLSQTQLAIWRELMARPSPRNEWRVEDEEDDDRKEMFDKAQAEIIAAHRAGRIGREEIGPRLKALKLEFWGEGEDDASEFQEKMRQFVEAKLTAHTQQLGPLDESAAQRLVLVTKGVVEEYLETQGENLRAKYEETDITYHPLYQQTIEDVLSEEAFAQYKARQAERQGFRQQALRDVLVVSIDAHLFLSDEQRKHFEMVAEELPALSAPDETPAPVYMVHQLFQRTDHGLLSSWQRKEFERIATEN
;
A
#
# COMPACT_ATOMS: atom_id res chain seq x y z
N MET A 1 -7.63 -3.56 -10.85
CA MET A 1 -8.26 -4.61 -11.68
C MET A 1 -8.76 -5.90 -10.99
N TYR A 2 -8.58 -6.14 -9.67
CA TYR A 2 -8.90 -7.45 -9.04
C TYR A 2 -10.04 -7.44 -8.00
N LYS A 3 -10.95 -6.47 -7.96
CA LYS A 3 -12.11 -6.50 -7.00
C LYS A 3 -13.40 -7.04 -7.64
N GLY A 4 -13.72 -6.64 -8.88
CA GLY A 4 -14.93 -7.09 -9.59
C GLY A 4 -14.99 -8.61 -9.84
N LYS A 5 -13.87 -9.22 -10.23
CA LYS A 5 -13.81 -10.67 -10.50
C LYS A 5 -13.99 -11.55 -9.25
N TRP A 6 -13.70 -11.03 -8.05
CA TRP A 6 -13.72 -11.81 -6.80
C TRP A 6 -15.08 -11.86 -6.13
N LEU A 7 -15.82 -10.74 -6.14
CA LEU A 7 -17.20 -10.72 -5.67
C LEU A 7 -18.05 -11.64 -6.56
N CYS A 8 -17.84 -11.63 -7.87
CA CYS A 8 -18.50 -12.55 -8.80
C CYS A 8 -18.22 -14.03 -8.52
N ILE A 9 -17.01 -14.43 -8.10
CA ILE A 9 -16.68 -15.84 -7.84
C ILE A 9 -17.30 -16.35 -6.53
N VAL A 10 -17.25 -15.55 -5.45
CA VAL A 10 -17.84 -15.93 -4.15
C VAL A 10 -19.37 -15.85 -4.20
N VAL A 11 -19.92 -14.83 -4.87
CA VAL A 11 -21.36 -14.69 -5.10
C VAL A 11 -21.86 -15.78 -6.05
N MET A 12 -21.08 -16.20 -7.07
CA MET A 12 -21.42 -17.37 -7.88
C MET A 12 -21.39 -18.66 -7.07
N LEU A 13 -20.41 -18.88 -6.18
CA LEU A 13 -20.36 -20.06 -5.29
C LEU A 13 -21.54 -20.10 -4.31
N MET A 14 -21.91 -18.96 -3.72
CA MET A 14 -23.07 -18.87 -2.83
C MET A 14 -24.40 -19.00 -3.58
N LEU A 15 -24.59 -18.29 -4.70
CA LEU A 15 -25.78 -18.38 -5.54
C LEU A 15 -25.93 -19.75 -6.22
N THR A 16 -24.84 -20.48 -6.46
CA THR A 16 -24.92 -21.86 -6.95
C THR A 16 -25.32 -22.81 -5.83
N THR A 17 -24.78 -22.68 -4.61
CA THR A 17 -25.27 -23.50 -3.48
C THR A 17 -26.74 -23.22 -3.12
N VAL A 18 -27.19 -21.97 -3.22
CA VAL A 18 -28.56 -21.55 -2.90
C VAL A 18 -29.54 -21.82 -4.05
N GLY A 19 -29.16 -21.54 -5.31
CA GLY A 19 -29.99 -21.81 -6.49
C GLY A 19 -30.16 -23.31 -6.80
N ILE A 20 -29.17 -24.15 -6.43
CA ILE A 20 -29.26 -25.62 -6.55
C ILE A 20 -30.16 -26.23 -5.45
N ALA A 21 -30.34 -25.54 -4.31
CA ALA A 21 -31.25 -25.97 -3.25
C ALA A 21 -32.72 -25.63 -3.54
N GLN A 22 -32.99 -24.68 -4.43
CA GLN A 22 -34.35 -24.18 -4.72
C GLN A 22 -35.01 -24.77 -5.98
N ASP A 23 -34.25 -25.41 -6.87
CA ASP A 23 -34.76 -26.01 -8.11
C ASP A 23 -35.25 -27.45 -7.85
N LYS A 24 -36.42 -27.62 -7.21
CA LYS A 24 -37.00 -28.91 -6.74
C LYS A 24 -37.54 -29.83 -7.86
N ASP A 25 -37.66 -29.37 -9.10
CA ASP A 25 -38.32 -30.11 -10.18
C ASP A 25 -37.40 -30.84 -11.19
N ARG A 26 -36.07 -30.72 -11.06
CA ARG A 26 -35.10 -31.39 -11.95
C ARG A 26 -34.63 -32.77 -11.49
N ASN A 27 -34.31 -33.62 -12.48
CA ASN A 27 -33.76 -34.96 -12.30
C ASN A 27 -32.46 -34.94 -11.45
N PRO A 28 -32.33 -35.79 -10.41
CA PRO A 28 -31.13 -35.88 -9.57
C PRO A 28 -29.81 -36.05 -10.32
N SER A 29 -29.80 -36.80 -11.42
CA SER A 29 -28.60 -37.03 -12.23
C SER A 29 -28.12 -35.77 -12.96
N GLU A 30 -29.05 -34.95 -13.46
CA GLU A 30 -28.74 -33.66 -14.09
C GLU A 30 -28.26 -32.62 -13.07
N ARG A 31 -28.82 -32.62 -11.86
CA ARG A 31 -28.32 -31.78 -10.76
C ARG A 31 -26.88 -32.13 -10.39
N GLN A 32 -26.54 -33.42 -10.38
CA GLN A 32 -25.19 -33.89 -10.07
C GLN A 32 -24.19 -33.53 -11.19
N LEU A 33 -24.54 -33.80 -12.45
CA LEU A 33 -23.74 -33.39 -13.61
C LEU A 33 -23.49 -31.87 -13.66
N ARG A 34 -24.49 -31.06 -13.28
CA ARG A 34 -24.34 -29.60 -13.22
C ARG A 34 -23.43 -29.16 -12.08
N ARG A 35 -23.54 -29.77 -10.89
CA ARG A 35 -22.61 -29.54 -9.76
C ARG A 35 -21.17 -29.87 -10.18
N ASP A 36 -20.96 -31.02 -10.80
CA ASP A 36 -19.63 -31.46 -11.23
C ASP A 36 -19.01 -30.54 -12.28
N ARG A 37 -19.82 -29.98 -13.20
CA ARG A 37 -19.36 -28.99 -14.19
C ARG A 37 -18.97 -27.67 -13.53
N ILE A 38 -19.79 -27.16 -12.60
CA ILE A 38 -19.52 -25.90 -11.90
C ILE A 38 -18.27 -26.04 -11.02
N GLN A 39 -18.13 -27.17 -10.32
CA GLN A 39 -16.98 -27.45 -9.48
C GLN A 39 -15.68 -27.56 -10.31
N ARG A 40 -15.72 -28.25 -11.46
CA ARG A 40 -14.59 -28.29 -12.40
C ARG A 40 -14.24 -26.91 -12.96
N ALA A 41 -15.23 -26.09 -13.33
CA ALA A 41 -14.98 -24.74 -13.82
C ALA A 41 -14.35 -23.84 -12.74
N ALA A 42 -14.78 -23.98 -11.48
CA ALA A 42 -14.19 -23.26 -10.35
C ALA A 42 -12.74 -23.72 -10.08
N GLN A 43 -12.48 -25.03 -10.06
CA GLN A 43 -11.15 -25.60 -9.92
C GLN A 43 -10.21 -25.14 -11.03
N ASN A 44 -10.66 -25.12 -12.30
CA ASN A 44 -9.84 -24.65 -13.42
C ASN A 44 -9.47 -23.16 -13.28
N ARG A 45 -10.41 -22.30 -12.84
CA ARG A 45 -10.11 -20.87 -12.58
C ARG A 45 -9.12 -20.70 -11.41
N MET A 46 -9.24 -21.55 -10.41
CA MET A 46 -8.34 -21.57 -9.25
C MET A 46 -6.93 -22.02 -9.64
N ALA A 47 -6.81 -23.08 -10.43
CA ALA A 47 -5.54 -23.55 -10.97
C ALA A 47 -4.88 -22.50 -11.87
N GLU A 48 -5.66 -21.84 -12.73
CA GLU A 48 -5.17 -20.77 -13.60
C GLU A 48 -4.58 -19.59 -12.81
N PHE A 49 -5.25 -19.18 -11.73
CA PHE A 49 -4.70 -18.16 -10.83
C PHE A 49 -3.37 -18.60 -10.20
N VAL A 50 -3.27 -19.85 -9.75
CA VAL A 50 -2.02 -20.35 -9.18
C VAL A 50 -0.91 -20.39 -10.23
N ARG A 51 -1.19 -20.78 -11.49
CA ARG A 51 -0.19 -20.71 -12.58
C ARG A 51 0.34 -19.30 -12.78
N GLN A 52 -0.55 -18.31 -12.86
CA GLN A 52 -0.17 -16.91 -13.04
C GLN A 52 0.77 -16.38 -11.94
N VAL A 53 0.66 -16.91 -10.71
CA VAL A 53 1.55 -16.53 -9.59
C VAL A 53 2.79 -17.43 -9.52
N THR A 54 2.66 -18.70 -9.88
CA THR A 54 3.74 -19.70 -9.76
C THR A 54 4.77 -19.54 -10.87
N ASP A 55 4.37 -19.23 -12.11
CA ASP A 55 5.32 -19.07 -13.22
C ASP A 55 6.37 -17.98 -12.98
N PRO A 56 6.00 -16.75 -12.55
CA PRO A 56 6.99 -15.73 -12.16
C PRO A 56 7.85 -16.15 -10.98
N LEU A 57 7.27 -16.85 -10.00
CA LEU A 57 7.98 -17.35 -8.82
C LEU A 57 9.05 -18.37 -9.22
N VAL A 58 8.69 -19.37 -10.03
CA VAL A 58 9.61 -20.41 -10.51
C VAL A 58 10.71 -19.80 -11.37
N GLN A 59 10.37 -18.87 -12.27
CA GLN A 59 11.38 -18.16 -13.06
C GLN A 59 12.39 -17.41 -12.18
N ARG A 60 11.92 -16.74 -11.12
CA ARG A 60 12.77 -16.00 -10.18
C ARG A 60 13.64 -16.94 -9.35
N VAL A 61 13.05 -17.99 -8.79
CA VAL A 61 13.75 -19.02 -7.98
C VAL A 61 14.85 -19.68 -8.80
N SER A 62 14.55 -20.13 -10.03
CA SER A 62 15.56 -20.74 -10.88
C SER A 62 16.74 -19.80 -11.18
N LYS A 63 16.49 -18.49 -11.39
CA LYS A 63 17.56 -17.49 -11.59
C LYS A 63 18.35 -17.18 -10.32
N SER A 64 17.69 -17.15 -9.16
CA SER A 64 18.31 -16.90 -7.85
C SER A 64 19.24 -18.04 -7.46
N VAL A 65 18.76 -19.29 -7.57
CA VAL A 65 19.53 -20.51 -7.28
C VAL A 65 20.80 -20.59 -8.14
N VAL A 66 20.71 -20.20 -9.42
CA VAL A 66 21.86 -20.12 -10.33
C VAL A 66 22.94 -19.19 -9.85
N GLN A 67 22.52 -18.02 -9.37
CA GLN A 67 23.44 -17.00 -8.92
C GLN A 67 24.08 -17.39 -7.58
N LEU A 68 23.34 -18.00 -6.67
CA LEU A 68 23.84 -18.44 -5.38
C LEU A 68 24.82 -19.62 -5.50
N TYR A 69 24.57 -20.56 -6.43
CA TYR A 69 25.32 -21.81 -6.53
C TYR A 69 26.09 -22.00 -7.84
N ASN A 70 26.21 -20.95 -8.67
CA ASN A 70 26.93 -20.94 -9.95
C ASN A 70 26.53 -22.09 -10.90
N LEU A 71 25.23 -22.36 -11.02
CA LEU A 71 24.72 -23.37 -11.94
C LEU A 71 24.78 -22.88 -13.39
N ASP A 72 24.98 -23.80 -14.36
CA ASP A 72 24.97 -23.44 -15.78
C ASP A 72 23.55 -23.17 -16.32
N GLN A 73 23.44 -22.51 -17.47
CA GLN A 73 22.14 -22.13 -18.10
C GLN A 73 21.26 -23.34 -18.46
N THR A 74 21.86 -24.49 -18.76
CA THR A 74 21.12 -25.70 -19.12
C THR A 74 20.43 -26.27 -17.88
N ALA A 75 21.15 -26.38 -16.76
CA ALA A 75 20.62 -26.77 -15.46
C ALA A 75 19.43 -25.90 -15.02
N VAL A 76 19.43 -24.61 -15.33
CA VAL A 76 18.31 -23.68 -15.04
C VAL A 76 17.07 -24.03 -15.83
N SER A 77 17.25 -24.28 -17.13
CA SER A 77 16.14 -24.58 -18.02
C SER A 77 15.48 -25.89 -17.64
N GLU A 78 16.29 -26.89 -17.28
CA GLU A 78 15.82 -28.19 -16.82
C GLU A 78 15.20 -28.13 -15.42
N LEU A 79 15.80 -27.41 -14.47
CA LEU A 79 15.23 -27.16 -13.14
C LEU A 79 13.87 -26.48 -13.26
N ARG A 80 13.79 -25.41 -14.06
CA ARG A 80 12.55 -24.68 -14.32
C ARG A 80 11.48 -25.59 -14.91
N GLN A 81 11.81 -26.34 -15.96
CA GLN A 81 10.87 -27.25 -16.59
C GLN A 81 10.38 -28.31 -15.59
N SER A 82 11.29 -28.88 -14.81
CA SER A 82 10.97 -29.92 -13.84
C SER A 82 10.10 -29.41 -12.68
N ILE A 83 10.30 -28.15 -12.24
CA ILE A 83 9.41 -27.50 -11.26
C ILE A 83 8.04 -27.21 -11.88
N GLN A 84 7.97 -26.72 -13.12
CA GLN A 84 6.71 -26.43 -13.80
C GLN A 84 5.88 -27.71 -13.99
N GLU A 85 6.48 -28.78 -14.50
CA GLU A 85 5.82 -30.09 -14.65
C GLU A 85 5.32 -30.63 -13.32
N SER A 86 6.09 -30.46 -12.25
CA SER A 86 5.70 -30.91 -10.90
C SER A 86 4.60 -30.03 -10.29
N ALA A 87 4.61 -28.72 -10.57
CA ALA A 87 3.54 -27.80 -10.16
C ALA A 87 2.22 -28.15 -10.86
N GLU A 88 2.24 -28.53 -12.14
CA GLU A 88 1.03 -28.99 -12.85
C GLU A 88 0.39 -30.21 -12.18
N VAL A 89 1.18 -31.14 -11.66
CA VAL A 89 0.67 -32.29 -10.89
C VAL A 89 -0.02 -31.81 -9.61
N LEU A 90 0.59 -30.88 -8.87
CA LEU A 90 0.01 -30.30 -7.64
C LEU A 90 -1.32 -29.58 -7.89
N LEU A 91 -1.48 -28.92 -9.04
CA LEU A 91 -2.73 -28.24 -9.41
C LEU A 91 -3.90 -29.19 -9.62
N THR A 92 -3.63 -30.49 -9.84
CA THR A 92 -4.68 -31.51 -9.95
C THR A 92 -5.15 -32.05 -8.60
N GLN A 93 -4.38 -31.83 -7.52
CA GLN A 93 -4.69 -32.30 -6.17
C GLN A 93 -5.45 -31.22 -5.38
N PRO A 94 -6.67 -31.50 -4.85
CA PRO A 94 -7.50 -30.48 -4.21
C PRO A 94 -6.88 -29.82 -2.97
N GLU A 95 -6.18 -30.60 -2.14
CA GLU A 95 -5.58 -30.11 -0.89
C GLU A 95 -4.37 -29.20 -1.17
N ASP A 96 -3.48 -29.64 -2.05
CA ASP A 96 -2.30 -28.87 -2.46
C ASP A 96 -2.68 -27.62 -3.23
N LEU A 97 -3.66 -27.72 -4.14
CA LEU A 97 -4.22 -26.55 -4.83
C LEU A 97 -4.75 -25.53 -3.82
N PHE A 98 -5.45 -25.97 -2.78
CA PHE A 98 -5.96 -25.07 -1.75
C PHE A 98 -4.85 -24.44 -0.90
N ALA A 99 -3.80 -25.20 -0.59
CA ALA A 99 -2.61 -24.70 0.12
C ALA A 99 -1.87 -23.63 -0.71
N LEU A 100 -1.60 -23.91 -1.99
CA LEU A 100 -0.98 -22.97 -2.93
C LEU A 100 -1.83 -21.71 -3.11
N ILE A 101 -3.15 -21.84 -3.22
CA ILE A 101 -4.05 -20.68 -3.30
C ILE A 101 -4.01 -19.85 -2.04
N THR A 102 -3.99 -20.50 -0.87
CA THR A 102 -3.93 -19.79 0.40
C THR A 102 -2.61 -19.03 0.53
N ALA A 103 -1.49 -19.65 0.15
CA ALA A 103 -0.18 -19.03 0.14
C ALA A 103 -0.08 -17.89 -0.88
N ALA A 104 -0.53 -18.10 -2.12
CA ALA A 104 -0.56 -17.09 -3.18
C ALA A 104 -1.47 -15.90 -2.82
N ARG A 105 -2.66 -16.15 -2.26
CA ARG A 105 -3.56 -15.09 -1.76
C ARG A 105 -2.96 -14.30 -0.61
N LYS A 106 -2.07 -14.92 0.16
CA LYS A 106 -1.31 -14.32 1.26
C LYS A 106 0.09 -13.86 0.82
N GLY A 107 0.39 -13.81 -0.49
CA GLY A 107 1.67 -13.32 -1.00
C GLY A 107 2.88 -13.99 -0.35
N ASN A 108 2.68 -15.19 0.20
CA ASN A 108 3.67 -15.87 1.03
C ASN A 108 4.44 -16.82 0.12
N TYR A 109 5.42 -16.25 -0.59
CA TYR A 109 6.23 -16.97 -1.56
C TYR A 109 7.07 -18.07 -0.91
N THR A 110 7.54 -17.88 0.32
CA THR A 110 8.21 -18.92 1.11
C THR A 110 7.27 -20.11 1.33
N LYS A 111 6.01 -19.84 1.72
CA LYS A 111 5.03 -20.91 1.92
C LYS A 111 4.65 -21.60 0.61
N MET A 112 4.60 -20.87 -0.50
CA MET A 112 4.43 -21.48 -1.82
C MET A 112 5.60 -22.40 -2.16
N LEU A 113 6.84 -21.96 -1.90
CA LEU A 113 8.05 -22.77 -2.11
C LEU A 113 8.08 -24.00 -1.20
N GLU A 114 7.74 -23.86 0.08
CA GLU A 114 7.58 -24.99 1.00
C GLU A 114 6.55 -26.00 0.48
N THR A 115 5.39 -25.53 0.01
CA THR A 115 4.35 -26.40 -0.55
C THR A 115 4.83 -27.10 -1.82
N LEU A 116 5.55 -26.40 -2.70
CA LEU A 116 6.18 -27.01 -3.87
C LEU A 116 7.18 -28.08 -3.43
N LEU A 117 8.13 -27.75 -2.55
CA LEU A 117 9.19 -28.66 -2.08
C LEU A 117 8.70 -29.83 -1.22
N SER A 118 7.52 -29.72 -0.62
CA SER A 118 6.88 -30.82 0.10
C SER A 118 6.46 -31.94 -0.86
N HIS A 119 6.30 -31.65 -2.15
CA HIS A 119 5.96 -32.64 -3.15
C HIS A 119 7.20 -33.43 -3.60
N PRO A 120 7.17 -34.78 -3.62
CA PRO A 120 8.32 -35.60 -3.95
C PRO A 120 8.95 -35.28 -5.31
N ASN A 121 8.13 -34.99 -6.33
CA ASN A 121 8.64 -34.68 -7.68
C ASN A 121 9.40 -33.34 -7.70
N CYS A 122 8.88 -32.32 -7.00
CA CYS A 122 9.57 -31.04 -6.86
C CYS A 122 10.85 -31.20 -6.04
N LYS A 123 10.80 -31.90 -4.91
CA LYS A 123 12.00 -32.16 -4.09
C LYS A 123 13.09 -32.86 -4.91
N THR A 124 12.70 -33.85 -5.72
CA THR A 124 13.60 -34.56 -6.62
C THR A 124 14.15 -33.65 -7.72
N ALA A 125 13.33 -32.74 -8.26
CA ALA A 125 13.77 -31.76 -9.24
C ALA A 125 14.86 -30.84 -8.69
N PHE A 126 14.69 -30.32 -7.47
CA PHE A 126 15.72 -29.53 -6.79
C PHE A 126 16.95 -30.36 -6.44
N ALA A 127 16.76 -31.60 -5.96
CA ALA A 127 17.85 -32.50 -5.57
C ALA A 127 18.78 -32.91 -6.73
N LYS A 128 18.36 -32.74 -8.00
CA LYS A 128 19.23 -32.95 -9.17
C LYS A 128 20.34 -31.90 -9.28
N TYR A 129 20.12 -30.70 -8.76
CA TYR A 129 21.02 -29.55 -8.95
C TYR A 129 21.53 -28.98 -7.63
N LEU A 130 20.82 -29.19 -6.53
CA LEU A 130 21.20 -28.78 -5.19
C LEU A 130 21.29 -30.01 -4.30
N ASN A 131 22.33 -30.07 -3.47
CA ASN A 131 22.34 -31.02 -2.36
C ASN A 131 21.35 -30.57 -1.25
N GLU A 132 21.11 -31.44 -0.28
CA GLU A 132 20.13 -31.16 0.79
C GLU A 132 20.53 -29.95 1.66
N GLU A 133 21.83 -29.72 1.86
CA GLU A 133 22.36 -28.58 2.61
C GLU A 133 22.13 -27.25 1.86
N GLN A 134 22.43 -27.21 0.56
CA GLN A 134 22.18 -26.05 -0.32
C GLN A 134 20.69 -25.73 -0.46
N LEU A 135 19.84 -26.76 -0.52
CA LEU A 135 18.39 -26.55 -0.56
C LEU A 135 17.89 -25.95 0.76
N GLN A 136 18.40 -26.43 1.90
CA GLN A 136 18.05 -25.89 3.21
C GLN A 136 18.55 -24.45 3.37
N GLU A 137 19.80 -24.19 2.99
CA GLU A 137 20.40 -22.84 2.99
C GLU A 137 19.56 -21.86 2.14
N TYR A 138 19.09 -22.29 0.97
CA TYR A 138 18.22 -21.48 0.12
C TYR A 138 16.87 -21.17 0.77
N MET A 139 16.29 -22.14 1.48
CA MET A 139 15.04 -21.96 2.21
C MET A 139 15.21 -21.00 3.39
N ASP A 140 16.30 -21.14 4.15
CA ASP A 140 16.63 -20.26 5.26
C ASP A 140 16.87 -18.83 4.78
N TYR A 141 17.57 -18.67 3.65
CA TYR A 141 17.76 -17.39 2.97
C TYR A 141 16.42 -16.73 2.59
N THR A 142 15.51 -17.48 1.97
CA THR A 142 14.20 -16.96 1.54
C THR A 142 13.33 -16.57 2.75
N LEU A 143 13.37 -17.37 3.81
CA LEU A 143 12.66 -17.08 5.06
C LEU A 143 13.21 -15.80 5.73
N ALA A 144 14.54 -15.66 5.79
CA ALA A 144 15.19 -14.47 6.32
C ALA A 144 14.82 -13.21 5.52
N GLN A 145 14.79 -13.32 4.18
CA GLN A 145 14.34 -12.24 3.30
C GLN A 145 12.90 -11.81 3.59
N GLU A 146 11.98 -12.77 3.74
CA GLU A 146 10.59 -12.47 4.09
C GLU A 146 10.45 -11.81 5.47
N GLN A 147 11.20 -12.29 6.47
CA GLN A 147 11.20 -11.71 7.81
C GLN A 147 11.69 -10.27 7.81
N ARG A 148 12.83 -10.00 7.13
CA ARG A 148 13.32 -8.63 6.93
C ARG A 148 12.27 -7.76 6.28
N GLY A 149 11.58 -8.27 5.26
CA GLY A 149 10.57 -7.50 4.57
C GLY A 149 9.33 -7.19 5.40
N ARG A 150 8.88 -8.14 6.23
CA ARG A 150 7.82 -7.87 7.20
C ARG A 150 8.25 -6.80 8.21
N GLN A 151 9.48 -6.87 8.71
CA GLN A 151 10.02 -5.92 9.68
C GLN A 151 10.12 -4.51 9.08
N ALA A 152 10.68 -4.36 7.88
CA ALA A 152 10.77 -3.07 7.21
C ALA A 152 9.39 -2.45 6.91
N VAL A 153 8.41 -3.27 6.49
CA VAL A 153 7.03 -2.80 6.31
C VAL A 153 6.41 -2.34 7.63
N VAL A 154 6.63 -3.08 8.72
CA VAL A 154 6.13 -2.67 10.05
C VAL A 154 6.77 -1.36 10.51
N HIS A 155 8.08 -1.22 10.34
CA HIS A 155 8.82 -0.01 10.67
C HIS A 155 8.28 1.19 9.87
N HIS A 156 8.09 1.00 8.56
CA HIS A 156 7.51 2.02 7.68
C HIS A 156 6.07 2.41 8.05
N LEU A 157 5.20 1.45 8.35
CA LEU A 157 3.82 1.74 8.79
C LEU A 157 3.79 2.48 10.14
N THR A 158 4.74 2.18 11.02
CA THR A 158 4.88 2.85 12.32
C THR A 158 5.38 4.27 12.14
N ALA A 159 6.34 4.51 11.24
CA ALA A 159 6.80 5.84 10.85
C ALA A 159 5.69 6.67 10.20
N TRP A 160 4.87 6.06 9.35
CA TRP A 160 3.68 6.69 8.77
C TRP A 160 2.65 7.06 9.87
N LEU A 161 2.36 6.16 10.80
CA LEU A 161 1.49 6.46 11.94
C LEU A 161 2.07 7.55 12.85
N ASP A 162 3.38 7.54 13.08
CA ASP A 162 4.08 8.58 13.85
C ASP A 162 3.90 9.94 13.22
N GLN A 163 3.97 10.07 11.89
CA GLN A 163 3.72 11.33 11.19
C GLN A 163 2.33 11.90 11.48
N HIS A 164 1.30 11.06 11.57
CA HIS A 164 -0.07 11.52 11.79
C HIS A 164 -0.44 11.70 13.26
N LEU A 165 0.06 10.82 14.13
CA LEU A 165 -0.35 10.74 15.54
C LEU A 165 0.68 11.31 16.51
N SER A 166 1.87 11.65 16.01
CA SER A 166 3.03 12.07 16.80
C SER A 166 3.27 11.09 17.96
N LEU A 167 3.69 9.87 17.64
CA LEU A 167 3.82 8.83 18.64
C LEU A 167 5.01 9.10 19.55
N THR A 168 4.92 8.63 20.80
CA THR A 168 6.10 8.50 21.67
C THR A 168 6.87 7.23 21.32
N VAL A 169 8.15 7.14 21.71
CA VAL A 169 8.98 5.94 21.49
C VAL A 169 8.29 4.66 21.99
N GLY A 170 7.78 4.68 23.23
CA GLY A 170 7.05 3.52 23.77
C GLY A 170 5.72 3.22 23.08
N GLN A 171 5.07 4.20 22.44
CA GLN A 171 3.90 3.94 21.60
C GLN A 171 4.29 3.30 20.27
N ARG A 172 5.40 3.73 19.64
CA ARG A 172 5.93 3.13 18.41
C ARG A 172 6.23 1.65 18.63
N GLU A 173 6.98 1.31 19.68
CA GLU A 173 7.31 -0.09 20.02
C GLU A 173 6.06 -0.97 20.18
N LYS A 174 5.04 -0.50 20.91
CA LYS A 174 3.79 -1.24 21.11
C LYS A 174 3.01 -1.41 19.81
N ILE A 175 3.02 -0.39 18.94
CA ILE A 175 2.38 -0.46 17.62
C ILE A 175 3.12 -1.45 16.73
N GLU A 176 4.45 -1.43 16.69
CA GLU A 176 5.26 -2.38 15.93
C GLU A 176 5.00 -3.82 16.37
N GLN A 177 5.05 -4.09 17.67
CA GLN A 177 4.74 -5.41 18.23
C GLN A 177 3.35 -5.90 17.80
N ARG A 178 2.34 -5.02 17.85
CA ARG A 178 0.97 -5.35 17.45
C ARG A 178 0.86 -5.57 15.94
N LEU A 179 1.56 -4.78 15.12
CA LEU A 179 1.60 -4.96 13.67
C LEU A 179 2.29 -6.29 13.28
N ILE A 180 3.37 -6.67 13.96
CA ILE A 180 4.04 -7.97 13.80
C ILE A 180 3.10 -9.11 14.19
N ALA A 181 2.50 -9.04 15.37
CA ALA A 181 1.56 -10.07 15.85
C ALA A 181 0.35 -10.24 14.91
N ASN A 182 -0.05 -9.17 14.23
CA ASN A 182 -1.16 -9.15 13.29
C ASN A 182 -0.73 -9.22 11.81
N ALA A 183 0.53 -9.56 11.51
CA ALA A 183 1.04 -9.60 10.14
C ALA A 183 0.23 -10.55 9.21
N GLY A 184 -0.34 -11.62 9.78
CA GLY A 184 -1.19 -12.58 9.07
C GLY A 184 -2.66 -12.16 8.89
N LYS A 185 -3.07 -11.00 9.43
CA LYS A 185 -4.44 -10.48 9.29
C LYS A 185 -4.55 -9.59 8.05
N GLY A 186 -5.61 -9.80 7.28
CA GLY A 186 -5.90 -8.99 6.09
C GLY A 186 -5.22 -9.50 4.83
N ARG A 187 -5.18 -8.65 3.80
CA ARG A 187 -4.42 -8.94 2.58
C ARG A 187 -2.92 -8.92 2.89
N PRO A 188 -2.14 -9.75 2.19
CA PRO A 188 -0.70 -9.58 2.19
C PRO A 188 -0.35 -8.29 1.47
N PHE A 189 0.79 -7.74 1.85
CA PHE A 189 1.34 -6.56 1.20
C PHE A 189 2.79 -6.85 0.88
N SER A 190 3.16 -6.62 -0.37
CA SER A 190 4.57 -6.64 -0.72
C SER A 190 5.23 -5.36 -0.20
N PRO A 191 6.52 -5.40 0.16
CA PRO A 191 7.28 -4.18 0.45
C PRO A 191 7.17 -3.16 -0.71
N GLY A 192 7.16 -3.64 -1.96
CA GLY A 192 6.99 -2.81 -3.15
C GLY A 192 5.67 -2.04 -3.16
N ASP A 193 4.56 -2.63 -2.68
CA ASP A 193 3.27 -1.92 -2.56
C ASP A 193 3.32 -0.77 -1.56
N MET A 194 4.17 -0.84 -0.54
CA MET A 194 4.34 0.25 0.44
C MET A 194 5.08 1.44 -0.16
N VAL A 195 6.07 1.17 -1.02
CA VAL A 195 6.90 2.18 -1.65
C VAL A 195 6.17 2.77 -2.85
N LEU A 196 5.64 1.95 -3.76
CA LEU A 196 5.18 2.40 -5.06
C LEU A 196 3.71 2.85 -5.09
N ASN A 197 2.94 2.68 -4.00
CA ASN A 197 1.51 3.00 -3.99
C ASN A 197 1.02 3.71 -2.71
N ARG A 198 0.69 5.00 -2.85
CA ARG A 198 0.38 5.93 -1.75
C ARG A 198 -0.84 5.54 -0.90
N ARG A 199 -1.84 4.85 -1.46
CA ARG A 199 -3.10 4.51 -0.74
C ARG A 199 -3.02 3.26 0.15
N HIS A 200 -1.89 2.55 0.18
CA HIS A 200 -1.80 1.26 0.86
C HIS A 200 -1.62 1.32 2.39
N PRO A 201 -0.87 2.27 3.00
CA PRO A 201 -0.63 2.26 4.45
C PRO A 201 -1.92 2.27 5.29
N VAL A 202 -2.89 3.12 4.94
CA VAL A 202 -4.19 3.25 5.64
C VAL A 202 -4.92 1.90 5.67
N ASP A 203 -5.01 1.22 4.52
CA ASP A 203 -5.75 -0.04 4.41
C ASP A 203 -5.05 -1.18 5.16
N VAL A 204 -3.72 -1.20 5.18
CA VAL A 204 -2.94 -2.20 5.95
C VAL A 204 -3.18 -2.00 7.43
N VAL A 205 -3.02 -0.76 7.90
CA VAL A 205 -3.17 -0.40 9.30
C VAL A 205 -4.59 -0.67 9.77
N ARG A 206 -5.60 -0.28 8.99
CA ARG A 206 -7.01 -0.53 9.28
C ARG A 206 -7.32 -2.02 9.43
N GLN A 207 -6.68 -2.89 8.65
CA GLN A 207 -6.88 -4.34 8.73
C GLN A 207 -6.13 -4.98 9.90
N ARG A 208 -4.86 -4.58 10.12
CA ARG A 208 -3.98 -5.19 11.12
C ARG A 208 -4.24 -4.67 12.53
N LEU A 209 -4.72 -3.45 12.69
CA LEU A 209 -4.99 -2.81 13.97
C LEU A 209 -6.50 -2.60 14.20
N LYS A 210 -7.31 -3.61 13.84
CA LYS A 210 -8.73 -3.69 14.20
C LYS A 210 -8.93 -4.64 15.39
N PRO A 211 -9.55 -4.19 16.51
CA PRO A 211 -10.03 -2.83 16.80
C PRO A 211 -8.88 -1.82 17.04
N PRO A 212 -9.16 -0.49 16.98
CA PRO A 212 -8.16 0.56 17.20
C PRO A 212 -7.38 0.34 18.51
N PRO A 213 -6.08 0.69 18.55
CA PRO A 213 -5.23 0.47 19.72
C PRO A 213 -5.47 1.50 20.83
N ALA A 214 -6.67 1.49 21.42
CA ALA A 214 -7.10 2.43 22.46
C ALA A 214 -6.35 2.29 23.79
N ASP A 215 -5.66 1.17 24.00
CA ASP A 215 -4.75 0.92 25.12
C ASP A 215 -3.35 1.54 24.92
N VAL A 216 -3.03 1.97 23.69
CA VAL A 216 -1.74 2.58 23.33
C VAL A 216 -1.90 4.07 23.05
N LEU A 217 -2.96 4.47 22.36
CA LEU A 217 -3.21 5.84 21.91
C LEU A 217 -3.94 6.67 22.96
N SER A 218 -3.60 7.97 23.05
CA SER A 218 -4.37 8.93 23.84
C SER A 218 -5.75 9.19 23.23
N GLN A 219 -6.66 9.83 23.99
CA GLN A 219 -7.98 10.21 23.46
C GLN A 219 -7.88 11.14 22.25
N THR A 220 -6.96 12.11 22.27
CA THR A 220 -6.68 13.01 21.14
C THR A 220 -6.19 12.22 19.92
N GLN A 221 -5.25 11.29 20.11
CA GLN A 221 -4.75 10.43 19.02
C GLN A 221 -5.83 9.50 18.47
N LEU A 222 -6.75 9.01 19.31
CA LEU A 222 -7.89 8.19 18.87
C LEU A 222 -8.93 8.98 18.07
N ALA A 223 -9.05 10.29 18.29
CA ALA A 223 -9.87 11.15 17.45
C ALA A 223 -9.25 11.30 16.05
N ILE A 224 -7.94 11.60 15.98
CA ILE A 224 -7.19 11.65 14.72
C ILE A 224 -7.27 10.31 13.99
N TRP A 225 -7.10 9.19 14.71
CA TRP A 225 -7.23 7.83 14.15
C TRP A 225 -8.58 7.58 13.50
N ARG A 226 -9.69 8.01 14.13
CA ARG A 226 -11.04 7.78 13.59
C ARG A 226 -11.23 8.45 12.24
N GLU A 227 -10.77 9.68 12.11
CA GLU A 227 -10.82 10.43 10.84
C GLU A 227 -9.84 9.85 9.81
N LEU A 228 -8.59 9.57 10.21
CA LEU A 228 -7.57 8.97 9.34
C LEU A 228 -8.01 7.61 8.78
N MET A 229 -8.74 6.83 9.58
CA MET A 229 -9.21 5.51 9.21
C MET A 229 -10.64 5.52 8.66
N ALA A 230 -11.32 6.67 8.61
CA ALA A 230 -12.64 6.78 8.00
C ALA A 230 -12.54 6.35 6.53
N ARG A 231 -13.47 5.51 6.07
CA ARG A 231 -13.56 5.24 4.63
C ARG A 231 -14.15 6.48 3.97
N PRO A 232 -13.62 6.94 2.83
CA PRO A 232 -14.41 7.83 1.99
C PRO A 232 -15.74 7.12 1.67
N SER A 233 -16.84 7.87 1.72
CA SER A 233 -18.19 7.32 1.50
C SER A 233 -18.23 6.39 0.28
N PRO A 234 -18.89 5.21 0.35
CA PRO A 234 -18.89 4.21 -0.70
C PRO A 234 -19.42 4.66 -2.06
N ARG A 235 -20.06 5.85 -2.17
CA ARG A 235 -20.36 6.48 -3.46
C ARG A 235 -19.12 6.78 -4.30
N ASN A 236 -17.96 6.95 -3.66
CA ASN A 236 -16.71 7.29 -4.33
C ASN A 236 -15.71 6.13 -4.47
N GLU A 237 -16.06 4.92 -4.02
CA GLU A 237 -15.16 3.75 -4.00
C GLU A 237 -15.44 2.73 -5.13
N TRP A 238 -16.53 2.91 -5.88
CA TRP A 238 -16.84 2.17 -7.10
C TRP A 238 -16.55 2.95 -8.39
N ARG A 239 -15.64 3.94 -8.35
CA ARG A 239 -14.90 4.32 -9.56
C ARG A 239 -13.74 3.34 -9.73
N VAL A 240 -14.08 2.13 -10.16
CA VAL A 240 -13.22 1.49 -11.15
C VAL A 240 -13.35 2.39 -12.37
N GLU A 241 -12.24 2.79 -12.98
CA GLU A 241 -12.24 3.31 -14.35
C GLU A 241 -12.80 2.19 -15.25
N ASP A 242 -14.10 1.99 -15.21
CA ASP A 242 -14.86 1.21 -16.18
C ASP A 242 -15.18 2.18 -17.32
N GLU A 243 -15.18 1.68 -18.57
CA GLU A 243 -15.35 2.44 -19.83
C GLU A 243 -16.57 3.41 -19.83
N GLU A 244 -17.53 3.25 -18.91
CA GLU A 244 -18.68 4.16 -18.72
C GLU A 244 -18.33 5.56 -18.15
N ASP A 245 -17.21 5.72 -17.43
CA ASP A 245 -16.79 7.03 -16.89
C ASP A 245 -16.25 7.95 -18.00
N ASP A 246 -15.73 7.40 -19.10
CA ASP A 246 -15.27 8.16 -20.27
C ASP A 246 -16.46 8.72 -21.07
N ASP A 247 -17.51 7.91 -21.30
CA ASP A 247 -18.74 8.35 -21.96
C ASP A 247 -19.45 9.46 -21.16
N ARG A 248 -19.51 9.31 -19.83
CA ARG A 248 -20.14 10.30 -18.95
C ARG A 248 -19.37 11.62 -18.92
N LYS A 249 -18.04 11.54 -18.90
CA LYS A 249 -17.15 12.71 -18.96
C LYS A 249 -17.23 13.42 -20.31
N GLU A 250 -17.25 12.67 -21.42
CA GLU A 250 -17.43 13.22 -22.76
C GLU A 250 -18.78 13.93 -22.90
N MET A 251 -19.86 13.34 -22.36
CA MET A 251 -21.19 13.98 -22.31
C MET A 251 -21.19 15.26 -21.46
N PHE A 252 -20.48 15.28 -20.34
CA PHE A 252 -20.34 16.47 -19.50
C PHE A 252 -19.56 17.57 -20.22
N ASP A 253 -18.42 17.25 -20.83
CA ASP A 253 -17.58 18.22 -21.54
C ASP A 253 -18.34 18.83 -22.73
N LYS A 254 -19.15 18.02 -23.43
CA LYS A 254 -20.04 18.48 -24.50
C LYS A 254 -21.13 19.42 -23.98
N ALA A 255 -21.83 19.06 -22.90
CA ALA A 255 -22.86 19.89 -22.30
C ALA A 255 -22.30 21.20 -21.71
N GLN A 256 -21.10 21.14 -21.12
CA GLN A 256 -20.35 22.32 -20.67
C GLN A 256 -19.98 23.22 -21.85
N ALA A 257 -19.48 22.66 -22.96
CA ALA A 257 -19.16 23.41 -24.16
C ALA A 257 -20.41 24.07 -24.77
N GLU A 258 -21.57 23.42 -24.73
CA GLU A 258 -22.85 23.98 -25.18
C GLU A 258 -23.31 25.16 -24.31
N ILE A 259 -23.16 25.09 -22.98
CA ILE A 259 -23.45 26.22 -22.07
C ILE A 259 -22.52 27.39 -22.37
N ILE A 260 -21.23 27.14 -22.56
CA ILE A 260 -20.24 28.18 -22.90
C ILE A 260 -20.52 28.78 -24.28
N ALA A 261 -20.90 27.97 -25.27
CA ALA A 261 -21.26 28.43 -26.61
C ALA A 261 -22.55 29.27 -26.60
N ALA A 262 -23.56 28.87 -25.82
CA ALA A 262 -24.78 29.63 -25.63
C ALA A 262 -24.52 31.00 -25.00
N HIS A 263 -23.56 31.09 -24.05
CA HIS A 263 -23.14 32.37 -23.48
C HIS A 263 -22.42 33.24 -24.52
N ARG A 264 -21.47 32.67 -25.26
CA ARG A 264 -20.76 33.38 -26.35
C ARG A 264 -21.70 33.87 -27.44
N ALA A 265 -22.80 33.16 -27.69
CA ALA A 265 -23.86 33.55 -28.61
C ALA A 265 -24.89 34.53 -28.01
N GLY A 266 -24.69 34.99 -26.77
CA GLY A 266 -25.57 35.95 -26.07
C GLY A 266 -26.93 35.39 -25.65
N ARG A 267 -27.12 34.06 -25.72
CA ARG A 267 -28.40 33.38 -25.40
C ARG A 267 -28.62 33.17 -23.91
N ILE A 268 -27.55 33.22 -23.11
CA ILE A 268 -27.60 33.18 -21.65
C ILE A 268 -26.69 34.27 -21.07
N GLY A 269 -27.15 34.90 -19.98
CA GLY A 269 -26.37 35.90 -19.25
C GLY A 269 -25.18 35.28 -18.50
N ARG A 270 -24.15 36.08 -18.20
CA ARG A 270 -22.95 35.64 -17.46
C ARG A 270 -23.30 35.06 -16.08
N GLU A 271 -24.35 35.61 -15.46
CA GLU A 271 -24.86 35.22 -14.14
C GLU A 271 -25.56 33.85 -14.17
N GLU A 272 -26.02 33.37 -15.35
CA GLU A 272 -26.69 32.08 -15.50
C GLU A 272 -25.72 30.91 -15.73
N ILE A 273 -24.47 31.18 -16.10
CA ILE A 273 -23.48 30.14 -16.41
C ILE A 273 -23.16 29.31 -15.16
N GLY A 274 -22.87 29.98 -14.05
CA GLY A 274 -22.50 29.34 -12.78
C GLY A 274 -23.59 28.37 -12.27
N PRO A 275 -24.85 28.82 -12.14
CA PRO A 275 -25.96 27.96 -11.74
C PRO A 275 -26.20 26.78 -12.69
N ARG A 276 -26.07 26.98 -14.02
CA ARG A 276 -26.27 25.90 -15.00
C ARG A 276 -25.16 24.88 -14.99
N LEU A 277 -23.90 25.30 -14.86
CA LEU A 277 -22.78 24.37 -14.70
C LEU A 277 -22.86 23.59 -13.38
N LYS A 278 -23.38 24.22 -12.32
CA LYS A 278 -23.60 23.58 -11.03
C LYS A 278 -24.70 22.53 -11.08
N ALA A 279 -25.84 22.85 -11.72
CA ALA A 279 -26.92 21.90 -11.96
C ALA A 279 -26.45 20.73 -12.82
N LEU A 280 -25.64 21.00 -13.86
CA LEU A 280 -25.05 19.97 -14.72
C LEU A 280 -24.10 19.05 -13.93
N LYS A 281 -23.28 19.59 -13.03
CA LYS A 281 -22.43 18.77 -12.14
C LYS A 281 -23.26 17.91 -11.19
N LEU A 282 -24.33 18.46 -10.62
CA LEU A 282 -25.25 17.73 -9.74
C LEU A 282 -25.98 16.60 -10.50
N GLU A 283 -26.39 16.83 -11.74
CA GLU A 283 -27.06 15.84 -12.58
C GLU A 283 -26.15 14.67 -12.93
N PHE A 284 -24.88 14.94 -13.28
CA PHE A 284 -23.94 13.91 -13.72
C PHE A 284 -23.23 13.19 -12.56
N TRP A 285 -22.99 13.88 -11.45
CA TRP A 285 -22.13 13.40 -10.36
C TRP A 285 -22.79 13.38 -8.98
N GLY A 286 -23.97 13.99 -8.82
CA GLY A 286 -24.72 13.97 -7.56
C GLY A 286 -24.07 14.73 -6.39
N GLU A 287 -23.10 15.60 -6.66
CA GLU A 287 -22.39 16.40 -5.64
C GLU A 287 -23.25 17.61 -5.21
N GLY A 288 -23.82 17.57 -4.00
CA GLY A 288 -24.53 18.69 -3.36
C GLY A 288 -23.62 19.57 -2.48
N GLU A 289 -24.07 20.77 -2.12
CA GLU A 289 -23.38 21.67 -1.17
C GLU A 289 -23.18 21.05 0.22
N ASP A 290 -24.10 20.19 0.64
CA ASP A 290 -24.06 19.52 1.95
C ASP A 290 -22.84 18.59 2.10
N ASP A 291 -22.44 17.90 1.03
CA ASP A 291 -21.29 16.97 1.04
C ASP A 291 -19.96 17.73 1.11
N ALA A 292 -19.86 18.91 0.48
CA ALA A 292 -18.66 19.75 0.52
C ALA A 292 -18.50 20.44 1.88
N SER A 293 -19.60 20.91 2.47
CA SER A 293 -19.61 21.52 3.81
C SER A 293 -19.32 20.50 4.92
N GLU A 294 -19.96 19.32 4.88
CA GLU A 294 -19.68 18.23 5.84
C GLU A 294 -18.23 17.75 5.73
N PHE A 295 -17.68 17.68 4.51
CA PHE A 295 -16.28 17.33 4.31
C PHE A 295 -15.32 18.41 4.82
N GLN A 296 -15.58 19.69 4.55
CA GLN A 296 -14.78 20.80 5.08
C GLN A 296 -14.78 20.84 6.61
N GLU A 297 -15.92 20.53 7.24
CA GLU A 297 -16.02 20.48 8.70
C GLU A 297 -15.24 19.30 9.29
N LYS A 298 -15.30 18.11 8.67
CA LYS A 298 -14.44 16.98 9.06
C LYS A 298 -12.95 17.29 8.89
N MET A 299 -12.61 17.97 7.81
CA MET A 299 -11.25 18.44 7.54
C MET A 299 -10.76 19.41 8.61
N ARG A 300 -11.59 20.40 8.97
CA ARG A 300 -11.31 21.32 10.07
C ARG A 300 -11.03 20.57 11.36
N GLN A 301 -11.94 19.68 11.75
CA GLN A 301 -11.82 18.88 12.98
C GLN A 301 -10.54 18.02 12.99
N PHE A 302 -10.18 17.43 11.85
CA PHE A 302 -8.95 16.65 11.73
C PHE A 302 -7.69 17.50 11.92
N VAL A 303 -7.61 18.66 11.27
CA VAL A 303 -6.45 19.56 11.34
C VAL A 303 -6.33 20.17 12.74
N GLU A 304 -7.44 20.61 13.32
CA GLU A 304 -7.49 21.10 14.71
C GLU A 304 -7.05 20.03 15.70
N ALA A 305 -7.48 18.77 15.52
CA ALA A 305 -7.06 17.66 16.36
C ALA A 305 -5.56 17.38 16.23
N LYS A 306 -4.98 17.45 15.02
CA LYS A 306 -3.53 17.31 14.81
C LYS A 306 -2.74 18.39 15.54
N LEU A 307 -3.11 19.67 15.34
CA LEU A 307 -2.41 20.80 15.98
C LEU A 307 -2.58 20.76 17.50
N THR A 308 -3.77 20.39 18.00
CA THR A 308 -4.01 20.21 19.44
C THR A 308 -3.14 19.10 20.02
N ALA A 309 -3.08 17.94 19.37
CA ALA A 309 -2.22 16.83 19.79
C ALA A 309 -0.75 17.22 19.78
N HIS A 310 -0.31 17.99 18.78
CA HIS A 310 1.06 18.49 18.71
C HIS A 310 1.37 19.50 19.83
N THR A 311 0.48 20.45 20.10
CA THR A 311 0.63 21.42 21.21
C THR A 311 0.72 20.72 22.57
N GLN A 312 -0.06 19.66 22.80
CA GLN A 312 0.03 18.85 24.03
C GLN A 312 1.41 18.21 24.25
N GLN A 313 2.21 18.03 23.19
CA GLN A 313 3.55 17.43 23.26
C GLN A 313 4.65 18.42 23.58
N LEU A 314 4.36 19.72 23.53
CA LEU A 314 5.30 20.77 23.91
C LEU A 314 5.51 20.82 25.43
N GLY A 315 4.66 20.14 26.20
CA GLY A 315 4.69 20.12 27.67
C GLY A 315 3.80 21.20 28.28
N PRO A 316 3.96 21.50 29.58
CA PRO A 316 3.19 22.54 30.24
C PRO A 316 3.58 23.91 29.67
N LEU A 317 2.57 24.64 29.20
CA LEU A 317 2.69 26.02 28.72
C LEU A 317 2.08 26.95 29.75
N ASP A 318 2.62 28.17 29.86
CA ASP A 318 1.92 29.22 30.58
C ASP A 318 0.65 29.66 29.83
N GLU A 319 -0.24 30.37 30.53
CA GLU A 319 -1.53 30.78 30.00
C GLU A 319 -1.41 31.66 28.75
N SER A 320 -0.39 32.52 28.68
CA SER A 320 -0.17 33.41 27.53
C SER A 320 0.30 32.62 26.30
N ALA A 321 1.26 31.72 26.48
CA ALA A 321 1.75 30.81 25.45
C ALA A 321 0.62 29.93 24.90
N ALA A 322 -0.20 29.37 25.78
CA ALA A 322 -1.34 28.55 25.41
C ALA A 322 -2.37 29.36 24.58
N GLN A 323 -2.71 30.59 25.00
CA GLN A 323 -3.63 31.45 24.26
C GLN A 323 -3.10 31.83 22.87
N ARG A 324 -1.80 32.15 22.75
CA ARG A 324 -1.17 32.47 21.47
C ARG A 324 -1.22 31.30 20.49
N LEU A 325 -0.89 30.08 20.94
CA LEU A 325 -0.96 28.89 20.10
C LEU A 325 -2.39 28.54 19.66
N VAL A 326 -3.40 28.77 20.51
CA VAL A 326 -4.81 28.59 20.14
C VAL A 326 -5.22 29.56 19.02
N LEU A 327 -4.82 30.84 19.12
CA LEU A 327 -5.13 31.83 18.08
C LEU A 327 -4.46 31.48 16.74
N VAL A 328 -3.19 31.10 16.77
CA VAL A 328 -2.43 30.75 15.56
C VAL A 328 -2.96 29.45 14.95
N THR A 329 -3.36 28.48 15.77
CA THR A 329 -3.99 27.24 15.29
C THR A 329 -5.26 27.55 14.48
N LYS A 330 -6.11 28.46 14.95
CA LYS A 330 -7.32 28.87 14.19
C LYS A 330 -6.96 29.49 12.84
N GLY A 331 -6.02 30.44 12.83
CA GLY A 331 -5.58 31.10 11.59
C GLY A 331 -4.96 30.12 10.59
N VAL A 332 -4.12 29.19 11.07
CA VAL A 332 -3.48 28.16 10.23
C VAL A 332 -4.51 27.17 9.66
N VAL A 333 -5.54 26.81 10.44
CA VAL A 333 -6.63 25.95 9.95
C VAL A 333 -7.43 26.65 8.87
N GLU A 334 -7.77 27.93 9.06
CA GLU A 334 -8.50 28.73 8.06
C GLU A 334 -7.67 28.86 6.76
N GLU A 335 -6.41 29.27 6.86
CA GLU A 335 -5.49 29.35 5.72
C GLU A 335 -5.36 28.00 5.00
N TYR A 336 -5.23 26.90 5.74
CA TYR A 336 -5.16 25.55 5.17
C TYR A 336 -6.43 25.19 4.39
N LEU A 337 -7.62 25.48 4.93
CA LEU A 337 -8.90 25.19 4.27
C LEU A 337 -9.10 26.05 3.01
N GLU A 338 -8.67 27.31 3.04
CA GLU A 338 -8.72 28.23 1.89
C GLU A 338 -7.77 27.79 0.77
N THR A 339 -6.54 27.41 1.13
CA THR A 339 -5.48 27.04 0.16
C THR A 339 -5.76 25.68 -0.50
N GLN A 340 -6.46 24.79 0.18
CA GLN A 340 -6.76 23.44 -0.31
C GLN A 340 -8.03 23.37 -1.18
N GLY A 341 -8.78 24.47 -1.32
CA GLY A 341 -10.16 24.55 -1.82
C GLY A 341 -10.50 24.04 -3.23
N GLU A 342 -9.52 23.65 -4.07
CA GLU A 342 -9.80 23.14 -5.43
C GLU A 342 -9.34 21.69 -5.68
N ASN A 343 -8.56 21.09 -4.78
CA ASN A 343 -8.11 19.70 -4.93
C ASN A 343 -7.91 19.02 -3.56
N LEU A 344 -8.89 19.23 -2.68
CA LEU A 344 -8.92 18.85 -1.26
C LEU A 344 -8.60 17.37 -0.97
N ARG A 345 -8.83 16.48 -1.95
CA ARG A 345 -8.70 15.02 -1.78
C ARG A 345 -7.34 14.45 -2.19
N ALA A 346 -6.59 15.14 -3.03
CA ALA A 346 -5.28 14.69 -3.51
C ALA A 346 -4.12 15.17 -2.63
N LYS A 347 -4.29 16.30 -1.94
CA LYS A 347 -3.26 16.95 -1.11
C LYS A 347 -3.30 16.60 0.38
N TYR A 348 -4.32 15.86 0.83
CA TYR A 348 -4.51 15.46 2.24
C TYR A 348 -3.34 14.65 2.83
N GLU A 349 -2.48 14.09 1.97
CA GLU A 349 -1.39 13.20 2.35
C GLU A 349 0.00 13.87 2.31
N GLU A 350 0.15 15.09 1.78
CA GLU A 350 1.47 15.63 1.42
C GLU A 350 2.05 16.66 2.40
N THR A 351 1.23 17.44 3.11
CA THR A 351 1.74 18.50 4.02
C THR A 351 1.34 18.21 5.47
N ASP A 352 2.34 18.00 6.33
CA ASP A 352 2.07 17.87 7.75
C ASP A 352 1.91 19.27 8.35
N ILE A 353 0.66 19.66 8.61
CA ILE A 353 0.27 20.99 9.11
C ILE A 353 1.05 21.46 10.34
N THR A 354 1.65 20.53 11.10
CA THR A 354 2.50 20.87 12.23
C THR A 354 3.74 21.65 11.81
N TYR A 355 4.18 21.60 10.54
CA TYR A 355 5.30 22.38 10.01
C TYR A 355 4.92 23.74 9.41
N HIS A 356 3.65 24.15 9.54
CA HIS A 356 3.19 25.43 9.02
C HIS A 356 4.08 26.60 9.53
N PRO A 357 4.60 27.50 8.66
CA PRO A 357 5.56 28.52 9.07
C PRO A 357 5.09 29.40 10.23
N LEU A 358 3.84 29.86 10.20
CA LEU A 358 3.27 30.66 11.28
C LEU A 358 3.17 29.89 12.61
N TYR A 359 2.83 28.60 12.54
CA TYR A 359 2.73 27.75 13.73
C TYR A 359 4.12 27.47 14.31
N GLN A 360 5.11 27.19 13.47
CA GLN A 360 6.51 26.99 13.87
C GLN A 360 7.13 28.23 14.49
N GLN A 361 6.92 29.41 13.89
CA GLN A 361 7.39 30.68 14.46
C GLN A 361 6.76 30.91 15.84
N THR A 362 5.47 30.62 15.99
CA THR A 362 4.80 30.80 17.28
C THR A 362 5.35 29.84 18.33
N ILE A 363 5.71 28.61 17.97
CA ILE A 363 6.37 27.67 18.88
C ILE A 363 7.73 28.24 19.34
N GLU A 364 8.52 28.78 18.42
CA GLU A 364 9.81 29.43 18.74
C GLU A 364 9.62 30.62 19.70
N ASP A 365 8.60 31.45 19.46
CA ASP A 365 8.34 32.66 20.25
C ASP A 365 7.79 32.39 21.66
N VAL A 366 7.09 31.26 21.86
CA VAL A 366 6.40 30.95 23.13
C VAL A 366 7.14 29.95 24.02
N LEU A 367 8.05 29.17 23.46
CA LEU A 367 8.87 28.25 24.24
C LEU A 367 10.12 28.94 24.76
N SER A 368 10.62 28.47 25.91
CA SER A 368 11.98 28.81 26.33
C SER A 368 13.01 28.25 25.35
N GLU A 369 14.21 28.83 25.31
CA GLU A 369 15.30 28.33 24.46
C GLU A 369 15.57 26.83 24.68
N GLU A 370 15.54 26.36 25.93
CA GLU A 370 15.74 24.96 26.27
C GLU A 370 14.59 24.08 25.76
N ALA A 371 13.33 24.50 25.97
CA ALA A 371 12.16 23.75 25.51
C ALA A 371 12.10 23.71 23.97
N PHE A 372 12.46 24.80 23.29
CA PHE A 372 12.56 24.85 21.84
C PHE A 372 13.68 23.98 21.29
N ALA A 373 14.85 23.95 21.94
CA ALA A 373 15.94 23.05 21.57
C ALA A 373 15.52 21.57 21.70
N GLN A 374 14.84 21.19 22.78
CA GLN A 374 14.28 19.85 22.96
C GLN A 374 13.24 19.52 21.89
N TYR A 375 12.36 20.48 21.56
CA TYR A 375 11.39 20.36 20.49
C TYR A 375 12.07 20.07 19.14
N LYS A 376 13.08 20.86 18.77
CA LYS A 376 13.84 20.67 17.52
C LYS A 376 14.56 19.32 17.48
N ALA A 377 15.17 18.90 18.59
CA ALA A 377 15.82 17.59 18.69
C ALA A 377 14.81 16.45 18.47
N ARG A 378 13.61 16.56 19.03
CA ARG A 378 12.53 15.58 18.82
C ARG A 378 12.03 15.55 17.38
N GLN A 379 11.89 16.71 16.72
CA GLN A 379 11.51 16.74 15.30
C GLN A 379 12.59 16.11 14.41
N ALA A 380 13.88 16.38 14.70
CA ALA A 380 14.99 15.76 13.99
C ALA A 380 15.01 14.23 14.17
N GLU A 381 14.77 13.74 15.39
CA GLU A 381 14.63 12.30 15.67
C GLU A 381 13.51 11.67 14.84
N ARG A 382 12.33 12.28 14.82
CA ARG A 382 11.18 11.81 14.04
C ARG A 382 11.46 11.80 12.56
N GLN A 383 12.12 12.82 12.04
CA GLN A 383 12.52 12.89 10.65
C GLN A 383 13.53 11.79 10.31
N GLY A 384 14.53 11.56 11.16
CA GLY A 384 15.51 10.47 11.01
C GLY A 384 14.84 9.10 11.02
N PHE A 385 13.92 8.86 11.96
CA PHE A 385 13.13 7.64 12.04
C PHE A 385 12.34 7.37 10.75
N ARG A 386 11.64 8.39 10.22
CA ARG A 386 10.89 8.29 8.96
C ARG A 386 11.79 7.99 7.77
N GLN A 387 12.93 8.68 7.67
CA GLN A 387 13.88 8.48 6.57
C GLN A 387 14.47 7.09 6.60
N GLN A 388 14.87 6.59 7.78
CA GLN A 388 15.38 5.24 7.93
C GLN A 388 14.33 4.20 7.53
N ALA A 389 13.11 4.32 8.05
CA ALA A 389 12.04 3.37 7.73
C ALA A 389 11.70 3.34 6.23
N LEU A 390 11.80 4.49 5.54
CA LEU A 390 11.62 4.57 4.09
C LEU A 390 12.78 3.92 3.32
N ARG A 391 14.02 4.13 3.74
CA ARG A 391 15.21 3.48 3.14
C ARG A 391 15.18 1.96 3.34
N ASP A 392 14.82 1.50 4.53
CA ASP A 392 14.70 0.07 4.85
C ASP A 392 13.68 -0.62 3.93
N VAL A 393 12.47 -0.05 3.82
CA VAL A 393 11.42 -0.65 2.98
C VAL A 393 11.77 -0.54 1.49
N LEU A 394 12.49 0.50 1.07
CA LEU A 394 13.00 0.63 -0.30
C LEU A 394 14.00 -0.50 -0.63
N VAL A 395 15.03 -0.69 0.19
CA VAL A 395 16.05 -1.73 -0.03
C VAL A 395 15.41 -3.10 -0.03
N VAL A 396 14.54 -3.39 0.93
CA VAL A 396 13.80 -4.66 0.96
C VAL A 396 12.93 -4.84 -0.27
N SER A 397 12.29 -3.78 -0.76
CA SER A 397 11.49 -3.86 -1.99
C SER A 397 12.35 -4.28 -3.16
N ILE A 398 13.53 -3.67 -3.32
CA ILE A 398 14.48 -4.07 -4.36
C ILE A 398 14.98 -5.51 -4.13
N ASP A 399 15.32 -5.89 -2.89
CA ASP A 399 15.73 -7.25 -2.54
C ASP A 399 14.66 -8.28 -2.94
N ALA A 400 13.38 -8.01 -2.65
CA ALA A 400 12.27 -8.90 -3.02
C ALA A 400 12.11 -9.09 -4.55
N HIS A 401 12.60 -8.14 -5.35
CA HIS A 401 12.59 -8.23 -6.82
C HIS A 401 13.87 -8.84 -7.39
N LEU A 402 15.03 -8.53 -6.80
CA LEU A 402 16.35 -8.87 -7.34
C LEU A 402 17.02 -10.07 -6.65
N PHE A 403 16.51 -10.53 -5.50
CA PHE A 403 17.11 -11.57 -4.65
C PHE A 403 18.59 -11.27 -4.40
N LEU A 404 18.86 -10.20 -3.67
CA LEU A 404 20.21 -9.70 -3.46
C LEU A 404 20.98 -10.61 -2.51
N SER A 405 22.19 -11.03 -2.89
CA SER A 405 23.09 -11.68 -1.94
C SER A 405 23.36 -10.78 -0.73
N ASP A 406 23.89 -11.33 0.37
CA ASP A 406 24.20 -10.51 1.56
C ASP A 406 25.15 -9.35 1.26
N GLU A 407 26.14 -9.55 0.38
CA GLU A 407 27.06 -8.50 -0.05
C GLU A 407 26.36 -7.44 -0.89
N GLN A 408 25.56 -7.87 -1.88
CA GLN A 408 24.78 -6.96 -2.70
C GLN A 408 23.80 -6.15 -1.85
N ARG A 409 23.08 -6.79 -0.93
CA ARG A 409 22.12 -6.11 -0.05
C ARG A 409 22.81 -5.05 0.81
N LYS A 410 23.95 -5.38 1.44
CA LYS A 410 24.73 -4.41 2.24
C LYS A 410 25.18 -3.21 1.41
N HIS A 411 25.56 -3.43 0.15
CA HIS A 411 25.86 -2.35 -0.78
C HIS A 411 24.63 -1.45 -1.02
N PHE A 412 23.46 -2.04 -1.24
CA PHE A 412 22.21 -1.28 -1.38
C PHE A 412 21.82 -0.52 -0.10
N GLU A 413 22.01 -1.11 1.08
CA GLU A 413 21.80 -0.46 2.38
C GLU A 413 22.70 0.78 2.51
N MET A 414 23.99 0.64 2.19
CA MET A 414 24.96 1.74 2.20
C MET A 414 24.57 2.86 1.22
N VAL A 415 24.23 2.52 -0.03
CA VAL A 415 23.81 3.52 -1.03
C VAL A 415 22.51 4.21 -0.60
N ALA A 416 21.57 3.47 0.02
CA ALA A 416 20.32 4.03 0.53
C ALA A 416 20.54 5.03 1.68
N GLU A 417 21.53 4.80 2.55
CA GLU A 417 21.93 5.72 3.62
C GLU A 417 22.47 7.05 3.09
N GLU A 418 23.15 7.04 1.95
CA GLU A 418 23.68 8.24 1.28
C GLU A 418 22.63 9.02 0.49
N LEU A 419 21.42 8.48 0.29
CA LEU A 419 20.35 9.19 -0.40
C LEU A 419 20.04 10.50 0.33
N PRO A 420 19.87 11.62 -0.39
CA PRO A 420 19.68 12.91 0.24
C PRO A 420 18.52 12.86 1.22
N ALA A 421 18.75 13.42 2.41
CA ALA A 421 17.69 13.65 3.37
C ALA A 421 16.61 14.51 2.70
N LEU A 422 15.36 14.21 2.99
CA LEU A 422 14.23 14.97 2.48
C LEU A 422 14.35 16.41 2.99
N SER A 423 14.68 17.34 2.09
CA SER A 423 15.08 18.71 2.42
C SER A 423 13.97 19.50 3.11
N ALA A 424 12.71 19.15 2.86
CA ALA A 424 11.55 19.61 3.61
C ALA A 424 10.76 18.43 4.18
N PRO A 425 10.17 18.55 5.39
CA PRO A 425 9.26 17.55 5.98
C PRO A 425 8.06 17.19 5.07
N ASP A 426 7.71 18.11 4.16
CA ASP A 426 6.60 18.03 3.21
C ASP A 426 7.05 17.58 1.80
N GLU A 427 8.35 17.62 1.51
CA GLU A 427 8.91 17.07 0.26
C GLU A 427 9.29 15.61 0.51
N THR A 428 8.30 14.73 0.60
CA THR A 428 8.59 13.32 0.37
C THR A 428 8.80 13.16 -1.14
N PRO A 429 10.03 12.91 -1.63
CA PRO A 429 10.24 12.61 -3.03
C PRO A 429 9.32 11.45 -3.34
N ALA A 430 8.62 11.53 -4.47
CA ALA A 430 7.82 10.40 -4.90
C ALA A 430 8.70 9.15 -4.78
N PRO A 431 8.24 8.05 -4.16
CA PRO A 431 9.08 6.88 -3.93
C PRO A 431 9.77 6.35 -5.20
N VAL A 432 9.17 6.59 -6.37
CA VAL A 432 9.74 6.45 -7.71
C VAL A 432 11.08 7.19 -7.88
N TYR A 433 11.16 8.45 -7.44
CA TYR A 433 12.39 9.25 -7.44
C TYR A 433 13.48 8.62 -6.58
N MET A 434 13.14 8.08 -5.40
CA MET A 434 14.13 7.40 -4.55
C MET A 434 14.62 6.09 -5.17
N VAL A 435 13.74 5.32 -5.82
CA VAL A 435 14.13 4.14 -6.61
C VAL A 435 15.10 4.54 -7.72
N HIS A 436 14.80 5.61 -8.44
CA HIS A 436 15.67 6.13 -9.51
C HIS A 436 17.02 6.62 -8.98
N GLN A 437 17.07 7.33 -7.86
CA GLN A 437 18.33 7.74 -7.22
C GLN A 437 19.15 6.55 -6.75
N LEU A 438 18.51 5.55 -6.16
CA LEU A 438 19.15 4.30 -5.74
C LEU A 438 19.74 3.58 -6.97
N PHE A 439 19.00 3.50 -8.07
CA PHE A 439 19.49 2.95 -9.33
C PHE A 439 20.74 3.66 -9.83
N GLN A 440 20.72 4.99 -9.94
CA GLN A 440 21.84 5.78 -10.44
C GLN A 440 23.12 5.66 -9.61
N ARG A 441 23.00 5.45 -8.29
CA ARG A 441 24.13 5.42 -7.36
C ARG A 441 24.65 4.00 -7.07
N THR A 442 23.90 2.97 -7.45
CA THR A 442 24.30 1.59 -7.24
C THR A 442 25.42 1.18 -8.21
N ASP A 443 26.44 0.48 -7.73
CA ASP A 443 27.42 -0.15 -8.61
C ASP A 443 26.78 -1.33 -9.34
N HIS A 444 26.39 -1.10 -10.59
CA HIS A 444 25.80 -2.12 -11.46
C HIS A 444 26.76 -3.28 -11.80
N GLY A 445 28.06 -3.12 -11.55
CA GLY A 445 29.05 -4.19 -11.68
C GLY A 445 28.83 -5.33 -10.69
N LEU A 446 28.28 -5.03 -9.52
CA LEU A 446 27.93 -6.02 -8.49
C LEU A 446 26.72 -6.88 -8.87
N LEU A 447 25.91 -6.44 -9.84
CA LEU A 447 24.67 -7.10 -10.23
C LEU A 447 24.88 -8.03 -11.43
N SER A 448 24.23 -9.19 -11.38
CA SER A 448 24.16 -10.08 -12.53
C SER A 448 23.41 -9.42 -13.71
N SER A 449 23.59 -9.95 -14.91
CA SER A 449 23.00 -9.36 -16.12
C SER A 449 21.46 -9.30 -16.09
N TRP A 450 20.82 -10.27 -15.43
CA TRP A 450 19.37 -10.27 -15.27
C TRP A 450 18.91 -9.30 -14.17
N GLN A 451 19.64 -9.21 -13.05
CA GLN A 451 19.34 -8.27 -11.96
C GLN A 451 19.42 -6.83 -12.46
N ARG A 452 20.43 -6.50 -13.28
CA ARG A 452 20.54 -5.17 -13.91
C ARG A 452 19.32 -4.82 -14.76
N LYS A 453 18.91 -5.74 -15.64
CA LYS A 453 17.73 -5.53 -16.50
C LYS A 453 16.45 -5.36 -15.69
N GLU A 454 16.27 -6.16 -14.65
CA GLU A 454 15.09 -6.05 -13.78
C GLU A 454 15.13 -4.77 -12.95
N PHE A 455 16.30 -4.33 -12.49
CA PHE A 455 16.41 -3.09 -11.74
C PHE A 455 16.16 -1.86 -12.63
N GLU A 456 16.69 -1.86 -13.85
CA GLU A 456 16.40 -0.84 -14.87
C GLU A 456 14.89 -0.78 -15.12
N ARG A 457 14.25 -1.93 -15.34
CA ARG A 457 12.79 -2.03 -15.50
C ARG A 457 12.03 -1.38 -14.34
N ILE A 458 12.40 -1.70 -13.10
CA ILE A 458 11.76 -1.13 -11.89
C ILE A 458 11.99 0.39 -11.79
N ALA A 459 13.15 0.87 -12.21
CA ALA A 459 13.49 2.29 -12.18
C ALA A 459 12.82 3.12 -13.29
N THR A 460 12.44 2.49 -14.42
CA THR A 460 11.87 3.19 -15.59
C THR A 460 10.37 3.00 -15.80
N GLU A 461 9.77 1.91 -15.28
CA GLU A 461 8.34 1.60 -15.48
C GLU A 461 7.42 2.11 -14.35
N ASN A 462 7.98 2.75 -13.32
CA ASN A 462 7.25 3.45 -12.25
C ASN A 462 7.42 4.96 -12.41
#